data_AF-A0AAT9T0F1-F1
#
_entry.id   AF-A0AAT9T0F1-F1
#
_cell.length_a   1.000
_cell.length_b   1.000
_cell.length_c   1.000
_cell.angle_alpha   90.00
_cell.angle_beta   90.00
_cell.angle_gamma   90.00
#
_symmetry.space_group_name_H-M   'P 1'
#
loop_
_entity.id
_entity.type
_entity.pdbx_description
1 polymer ?
#
loop_
_entity_poly.entity_id
_entity_poly.type
_entity_poly.pdbx_seq_one_letter_code
_entity_poly.pdbx_strand_id
1 'polypeptide(L)'
;MLAFGVVLLSLSASPVTLVADGVPRFDIAASCEAAGKSSTGIGRPVAACRDDEEKARGALEMRWSEFPVQARTTCTEGASLGGPPSYVQLITCLEMTKQ
;
A
#
# COMPACT_ATOMS: atom_id res chain seq x y z
N MET A 1 33.10 -13.32 49.14
CA MET A 1 31.66 -12.95 49.07
C MET A 1 31.28 -12.84 47.61
N LEU A 2 30.61 -13.84 47.05
CA LEU A 2 30.16 -13.84 45.65
C LEU A 2 28.73 -13.31 45.62
N ALA A 3 28.54 -12.07 45.16
CA ALA A 3 27.21 -11.53 44.91
C ALA A 3 26.78 -11.93 43.49
N PHE A 4 25.94 -12.96 43.39
CA PHE A 4 25.26 -13.33 42.15
C PHE A 4 24.14 -12.32 41.88
N GLY A 5 24.35 -11.41 40.92
CA GLY A 5 23.33 -10.50 40.44
C GLY A 5 22.32 -11.24 39.56
N VAL A 6 21.05 -11.23 39.93
CA VAL A 6 19.95 -11.78 39.14
C VAL A 6 19.59 -10.75 38.05
N VAL A 7 19.90 -11.06 36.79
CA VAL A 7 19.46 -10.27 35.62
C VAL A 7 18.07 -10.75 35.22
N LEU A 8 17.06 -9.92 35.47
CA LEU A 8 15.69 -10.14 35.01
C LEU A 8 15.60 -9.71 33.53
N LEU A 9 15.50 -10.68 32.61
CA LEU A 9 15.18 -10.40 31.20
C LEU A 9 13.69 -10.11 31.07
N SER A 10 13.34 -8.84 30.86
CA SER A 10 11.99 -8.42 30.50
C SER A 10 11.64 -8.89 29.10
N LEU A 11 10.71 -9.83 28.97
CA LEU A 11 10.16 -10.27 27.69
C LEU A 11 9.14 -9.23 27.19
N SER A 12 9.59 -8.29 26.37
CA SER A 12 8.71 -7.37 25.66
C SER A 12 7.95 -8.13 24.56
N ALA A 13 6.70 -8.47 24.83
CA ALA A 13 5.78 -8.97 23.81
C ALA A 13 5.47 -7.84 22.81
N SER A 14 5.97 -7.94 21.58
CA SER A 14 5.61 -7.02 20.52
C SER A 14 4.13 -7.22 20.15
N PRO A 15 3.34 -6.14 19.98
CA PRO A 15 1.96 -6.27 19.54
C PRO A 15 1.93 -6.83 18.11
N VAL A 16 1.24 -7.94 17.91
CA VAL A 16 0.94 -8.47 16.58
C VAL A 16 -0.20 -7.63 16.02
N THR A 17 0.12 -6.70 15.13
CA THR A 17 -0.89 -5.96 14.37
C THR A 17 -1.47 -6.89 13.31
N LEU A 18 -2.75 -7.24 13.47
CA LEU A 18 -3.52 -7.88 12.40
C LEU A 18 -3.73 -6.84 11.29
N VAL A 19 -2.84 -6.82 10.31
CA VAL A 19 -3.08 -6.14 9.03
C VAL A 19 -4.29 -6.82 8.41
N ALA A 20 -5.33 -6.05 8.11
CA ALA A 20 -6.44 -6.55 7.31
C ALA A 20 -5.87 -7.04 5.97
N ASP A 21 -5.84 -8.35 5.78
CA ASP A 21 -5.11 -9.03 4.69
C ASP A 21 -5.76 -8.89 3.31
N GLY A 22 -6.62 -7.88 3.12
CA GLY A 22 -7.38 -7.64 1.90
C GLY A 22 -6.86 -6.45 1.10
N VAL A 23 -7.31 -6.34 -0.16
CA VAL A 23 -7.03 -5.17 -1.01
C VAL A 23 -7.57 -3.91 -0.31
N PRO A 24 -6.76 -2.84 -0.17
CA PRO A 24 -7.21 -1.61 0.47
C PRO A 24 -8.34 -0.95 -0.32
N ARG A 25 -9.16 -0.14 0.35
CA ARG A 25 -10.22 0.65 -0.28
C ARG A 25 -9.75 2.08 -0.50
N PHE A 26 -9.30 2.38 -1.71
CA PHE A 26 -8.91 3.72 -2.12
C PHE A 26 -10.08 4.46 -2.77
N ASP A 27 -10.08 5.77 -2.64
CA ASP A 27 -11.05 6.65 -3.30
C ASP A 27 -10.53 7.02 -4.70
N ILE A 28 -11.03 6.31 -5.72
CA ILE A 28 -10.68 6.52 -7.13
C ILE A 28 -11.02 7.94 -7.59
N ALA A 29 -12.12 8.53 -7.08
CA ALA A 29 -12.51 9.87 -7.47
C ALA A 29 -11.47 10.89 -6.97
N ALA A 30 -11.06 10.77 -5.70
CA ALA A 30 -10.02 11.63 -5.14
C ALA A 30 -8.70 11.53 -5.93
N SER A 31 -8.27 10.31 -6.28
CA SER A 31 -7.03 10.06 -7.02
C SER A 31 -7.09 10.63 -8.44
N CYS A 32 -8.20 10.44 -9.16
CA CYS A 32 -8.35 10.94 -10.52
C CYS A 32 -8.60 12.45 -10.61
N GLU A 33 -9.26 13.04 -9.61
CA GLU A 33 -9.32 14.50 -9.50
C GLU A 33 -7.94 15.11 -9.29
N ALA A 34 -7.11 14.52 -8.43
CA ALA A 34 -5.74 14.97 -8.21
C ALA A 34 -4.90 14.85 -9.49
N ALA A 35 -5.05 13.76 -10.25
CA ALA A 35 -4.37 13.57 -11.54
C ALA A 35 -4.82 14.57 -12.62
N GLY A 36 -6.12 14.91 -12.65
CA GLY A 36 -6.69 15.88 -13.59
C GLY A 36 -6.29 17.34 -13.28
N LYS A 37 -6.01 17.66 -12.01
CA LYS A 37 -5.54 18.98 -11.54
C LYS A 37 -4.03 19.20 -11.78
N SER A 38 -3.35 18.28 -12.48
CA SER A 38 -1.95 18.43 -12.88
C SER A 38 -1.69 19.79 -13.54
N SER A 39 -0.87 20.61 -12.89
CA SER A 39 -0.57 22.01 -13.23
C SER A 39 0.13 22.19 -14.58
N THR A 40 0.53 21.09 -15.23
CA THR A 40 1.25 21.08 -16.51
C THR A 40 0.31 21.13 -17.72
N GLY A 41 -1.02 21.05 -17.53
CA GLY A 41 -1.99 20.99 -18.64
C GLY A 41 -1.98 19.66 -19.42
N ILE A 42 -1.15 18.70 -19.00
CA ILE A 42 -1.07 17.32 -19.49
C ILE A 42 -1.77 16.39 -18.48
N GLY A 43 -2.94 16.80 -18.00
CA GLY A 43 -3.78 15.93 -17.18
C GLY A 43 -4.32 14.80 -18.06
N ARG A 44 -4.28 13.55 -17.59
CA ARG A 44 -5.06 12.48 -18.24
C ARG A 44 -6.54 12.80 -18.07
N PRO A 45 -7.39 12.53 -19.08
CA PRO A 45 -8.83 12.66 -18.92
C PRO A 45 -9.27 11.89 -17.68
N VAL A 46 -10.09 12.49 -16.82
CA VAL A 46 -10.56 11.88 -15.56
C VAL A 46 -11.21 10.51 -15.83
N ALA A 47 -11.92 10.36 -16.95
CA ALA A 47 -12.48 9.08 -17.38
C ALA A 47 -11.41 8.01 -17.63
N ALA A 48 -10.33 8.34 -18.34
CA ALA A 48 -9.24 7.41 -18.60
C ALA A 48 -8.50 7.01 -17.31
N CYS A 49 -8.31 7.96 -16.39
CA CYS A 49 -7.76 7.65 -15.07
C CYS A 49 -8.66 6.65 -14.32
N ARG A 50 -9.97 6.91 -14.29
CA ARG A 50 -10.92 6.05 -13.59
C ARG A 50 -10.92 4.62 -14.15
N ASP A 51 -10.92 4.48 -15.47
CA ASP A 51 -10.82 3.17 -16.12
C ASP A 51 -9.55 2.41 -15.72
N ASP A 52 -8.40 3.10 -15.66
CA ASP A 52 -7.12 2.52 -15.27
C ASP A 52 -7.11 2.10 -13.78
N GLU A 53 -7.65 2.94 -12.90
CA GLU A 53 -7.80 2.65 -11.46
C GLU A 53 -8.73 1.45 -11.20
N GLU A 54 -9.86 1.37 -11.91
CA GLU A 54 -10.81 0.27 -11.78
C GLU A 54 -10.21 -1.06 -12.28
N LYS A 55 -9.47 -1.03 -13.39
CA LYS A 55 -8.72 -2.20 -13.89
C LYS A 55 -7.65 -2.64 -12.89
N ALA A 56 -6.89 -1.69 -12.34
CA ALA A 56 -5.85 -1.98 -11.36
C ALA A 56 -6.44 -2.58 -10.07
N ARG A 57 -7.57 -2.05 -9.59
CA ARG A 57 -8.31 -2.63 -8.46
C ARG A 57 -8.72 -4.07 -8.75
N GLY A 58 -9.31 -4.34 -9.92
CA GLY A 58 -9.70 -5.70 -10.32
C GLY A 58 -8.51 -6.66 -10.39
N ALA A 59 -7.37 -6.20 -10.92
CA ALA A 59 -6.15 -7.01 -10.94
C ALA A 59 -5.59 -7.30 -9.54
N LEU A 60 -5.65 -6.33 -8.62
CA LEU A 60 -5.32 -6.53 -7.21
C LEU A 60 -6.26 -7.54 -6.55
N GLU A 61 -7.58 -7.42 -6.75
CA GLU A 61 -8.57 -8.36 -6.20
C GLU A 61 -8.30 -9.81 -6.62
N MET A 62 -7.84 -10.03 -7.86
CA MET A 62 -7.50 -11.37 -8.35
C MET A 62 -6.16 -11.90 -7.82
N ARG A 63 -5.15 -11.02 -7.66
CA ARG A 63 -3.75 -11.44 -7.44
C ARG A 63 -3.20 -11.09 -6.07
N TRP A 64 -3.99 -10.47 -5.20
CA TRP A 64 -3.53 -9.95 -3.90
C TRP A 64 -2.75 -10.98 -3.09
N SER A 65 -3.28 -12.21 -2.98
CA SER A 65 -2.65 -13.29 -2.23
C SER A 65 -1.37 -13.84 -2.86
N GLU A 66 -1.09 -13.52 -4.13
CA GLU A 66 0.17 -13.91 -4.78
C GLU A 66 1.35 -13.01 -4.38
N PHE A 67 1.10 -11.87 -3.73
CA PHE A 67 2.12 -10.94 -3.31
C PHE A 67 2.51 -11.19 -1.84
N PRO A 68 3.81 -11.19 -1.49
CA PRO A 68 4.25 -11.35 -0.10
C PRO A 68 3.60 -10.32 0.83
N VAL A 69 3.24 -10.72 2.06
CA VAL A 69 2.63 -9.82 3.06
C VAL A 69 3.47 -8.55 3.24
N GLN A 70 4.79 -8.68 3.32
CA GLN A 70 5.69 -7.54 3.48
C GLN A 70 5.61 -6.56 2.29
N ALA A 71 5.54 -7.06 1.06
CA ALA A 71 5.39 -6.22 -0.14
C ALA A 71 4.03 -5.50 -0.13
N ARG A 72 2.96 -6.21 0.25
CA ARG A 72 1.61 -5.63 0.40
C ARG A 72 1.59 -4.48 1.40
N THR A 73 2.21 -4.63 2.55
CA THR A 73 2.33 -3.56 3.56
C THR A 73 3.11 -2.38 3.00
N THR A 74 4.35 -2.59 2.55
CA THR A 74 5.24 -1.53 2.07
C THR A 74 4.64 -0.75 0.90
N CYS A 75 4.05 -1.44 -0.09
CA CYS A 75 3.48 -0.78 -1.25
C CYS A 75 2.16 -0.06 -0.94
N THR A 76 1.37 -0.54 0.02
CA THR A 76 0.14 0.17 0.45
C THR A 76 0.48 1.47 1.16
N GLU A 77 1.49 1.45 2.03
CA GLU A 77 2.02 2.66 2.66
C GLU A 77 2.59 3.62 1.62
N GLY A 78 3.40 3.11 0.69
CA GLY A 78 4.00 3.88 -0.39
C GLY A 78 2.99 4.52 -1.33
N ALA A 79 1.89 3.81 -1.65
CA ALA A 79 0.83 4.33 -2.51
C ALA A 79 0.13 5.56 -1.91
N SER A 80 0.22 5.79 -0.61
CA SER A 80 -0.38 6.95 0.06
C SER A 80 0.55 8.18 0.11
N LEU A 81 1.77 8.07 -0.42
CA LEU A 81 2.76 9.15 -0.42
C LEU A 81 2.60 10.04 -1.66
N GLY A 82 2.53 11.36 -1.45
CA GLY A 82 2.53 12.34 -2.55
C GLY A 82 1.15 12.65 -3.16
N GLY A 83 0.06 12.14 -2.58
CA GLY A 83 -1.30 12.43 -3.01
C GLY A 83 -2.31 11.41 -2.49
N PRO A 84 -3.57 11.46 -2.95
CA PRO A 84 -4.53 10.39 -2.72
C PRO A 84 -4.02 9.05 -3.28
N PRO A 85 -4.26 7.92 -2.61
CA PRO A 85 -3.68 6.65 -2.99
C PRO A 85 -4.23 6.10 -4.31
N SER A 86 -3.35 5.53 -5.12
CA SER A 86 -3.67 4.99 -6.45
C SER A 86 -3.52 3.46 -6.50
N TYR A 87 -4.52 2.77 -7.04
CA TYR A 87 -4.44 1.33 -7.31
C TYR A 87 -3.42 1.00 -8.39
N VAL A 88 -3.29 1.86 -9.41
CA VAL A 88 -2.26 1.72 -10.46
C VAL A 88 -0.87 1.76 -9.83
N GLN A 89 -0.64 2.69 -8.92
CA GLN A 89 0.65 2.83 -8.24
C GLN A 89 0.93 1.66 -7.29
N LEU A 90 -0.10 1.19 -6.56
CA LEU A 90 -0.01 0.01 -5.70
C LEU A 90 0.36 -1.25 -6.48
N ILE A 91 -0.39 -1.59 -7.55
CA ILE A 91 -0.10 -2.81 -8.31
C ILE A 91 1.27 -2.72 -9.00
N THR A 92 1.66 -1.55 -9.49
CA THR A 92 2.98 -1.32 -10.08
C THR A 92 4.09 -1.58 -9.06
N CYS A 93 3.96 -1.06 -7.83
CA CYS A 93 4.92 -1.32 -6.75
C CYS A 93 5.04 -2.82 -6.44
N LEU A 94 3.89 -3.53 -6.36
CA LEU A 94 3.86 -4.96 -6.07
C LEU A 94 4.49 -5.80 -7.19
N GLU A 95 4.28 -5.43 -8.44
CA GLU A 95 4.90 -6.10 -9.60
C GLU A 95 6.40 -5.85 -9.69
N MET A 96 6.87 -4.66 -9.30
CA MET A 96 8.30 -4.37 -9.21
C MET A 96 9.00 -5.11 -8.06
N THR A 97 8.31 -5.34 -6.95
CA THR A 97 8.86 -6.06 -5.78
C THR A 97 8.72 -7.57 -5.86
N LYS A 98 7.88 -8.09 -6.78
CA LYS A 98 7.71 -9.53 -7.05
C LYS A 98 8.79 -10.10 -7.98
N GLN A 99 9.45 -9.24 -8.77
CA GLN A 99 10.59 -9.61 -9.64
C GLN A 99 11.84 -9.89 -8.80
#